data_AF-A8HMD5-F1
#
_entry.id   AF-A8HMD5-F1
#
_cell.length_a   1.000
_cell.length_b   1.000
_cell.length_c   1.000
_cell.angle_alpha   90.00
_cell.angle_beta   90.00
_cell.angle_gamma   90.00
#
_symmetry.space_group_name_H-M   'P 1'
#
loop_
_entity.id
_entity.type
_entity.pdbx_description
1 polymer ?
#
loop_
_entity_poly.entity_id
_entity_poly.type
_entity_poly.pdbx_seq_one_letter_code
_entity_poly.pdbx_strand_id
1 'polypeptide(L)'
;MPNWTSFACLLLALLVAGSNAVDDKQTKCSELGFINPACSDCELLSQFVKDEELVRDCKGCCVQDEAVKKYTKAELIIDQWRASTLQQIKDFIDKRAASFAPHLKVAYTHGATPKIRLSGGVDGAPSETVRIDNWKADHIAEFLDQRLERSAAAAAAAKGSKDKAGSKKNIK
;
A
#
# COMPACT_ATOMS: atom_id res chain seq x y z
N MET A 1 -57.89 -26.22 16.90
CA MET A 1 -56.83 -26.45 15.89
C MET A 1 -56.09 -25.13 15.75
N PRO A 2 -54.81 -25.02 16.18
CA PRO A 2 -54.15 -23.74 16.32
C PRO A 2 -53.71 -23.18 14.97
N ASN A 3 -53.82 -21.85 14.86
CA ASN A 3 -53.83 -21.08 13.63
C ASN A 3 -52.38 -20.88 13.13
N TRP A 4 -51.81 -21.91 12.51
CA TRP A 4 -50.45 -21.91 11.93
C TRP A 4 -50.23 -20.73 10.95
N THR A 5 -51.29 -20.31 10.27
CA THR A 5 -51.26 -19.21 9.28
C THR A 5 -50.87 -17.86 9.88
N SER A 6 -51.24 -17.57 11.14
CA SER A 6 -50.85 -16.32 11.80
C SER A 6 -49.37 -16.28 12.18
N PHE A 7 -48.79 -17.40 12.61
CA PHE A 7 -47.36 -17.47 12.96
C PHE A 7 -46.47 -17.45 11.72
N ALA A 8 -46.91 -18.07 10.62
CA ALA A 8 -46.20 -18.03 9.35
C ALA A 8 -46.10 -16.60 8.78
N CYS A 9 -47.18 -15.81 8.85
CA CYS A 9 -47.16 -14.41 8.41
C CYS A 9 -46.30 -13.50 9.29
N LEU A 10 -46.30 -13.72 10.62
CA LEU A 10 -45.47 -12.95 11.55
C LEU A 10 -43.97 -13.23 11.37
N LEU A 11 -43.60 -14.49 11.10
CA LEU A 11 -42.22 -14.87 10.78
C LEU A 11 -41.76 -14.34 9.42
N LEU A 12 -42.64 -14.29 8.42
CA LEU A 12 -42.31 -13.75 7.10
C LEU A 12 -42.11 -12.21 7.14
N ALA A 13 -42.87 -11.50 7.97
CA ALA A 13 -42.74 -10.05 8.13
C ALA A 13 -41.44 -9.64 8.85
N LEU A 14 -40.97 -10.44 9.82
CA LEU A 14 -39.71 -10.21 10.54
C LEU A 14 -38.46 -10.45 9.67
N LEU A 15 -38.55 -11.33 8.66
CA LEU A 15 -37.44 -11.67 7.78
C LEU A 15 -37.13 -10.59 6.72
N VAL A 16 -38.08 -9.71 6.40
CA VAL A 16 -37.92 -8.67 5.36
C VAL A 16 -37.29 -7.38 5.90
N ALA A 17 -37.26 -7.16 7.22
CA ALA A 17 -36.74 -5.94 7.83
C ALA A 17 -35.20 -5.91 7.99
N GLY A 18 -34.47 -6.97 7.61
CA GLY A 18 -33.08 -7.19 8.01
C GLY A 18 -31.96 -6.80 7.03
N SER A 19 -32.25 -6.34 5.81
CA SER A 19 -31.23 -6.39 4.73
C SER A 19 -31.15 -5.14 3.83
N ASN A 20 -31.01 -3.92 4.35
CA ASN A 20 -30.70 -2.75 3.49
C ASN A 20 -29.97 -1.64 4.29
N ALA A 21 -28.67 -1.79 4.56
CA ALA A 21 -27.89 -0.71 5.22
C ALA A 21 -26.55 -0.38 4.52
N VAL A 22 -26.24 -1.04 3.40
CA VAL A 22 -24.94 -0.91 2.73
C VAL A 22 -25.02 0.05 1.53
N ASP A 23 -26.13 0.07 0.78
CA ASP A 23 -26.29 0.90 -0.43
C ASP A 23 -26.49 2.40 -0.16
N ASP A 24 -27.12 2.75 0.96
CA ASP A 24 -27.51 4.14 1.26
C ASP A 24 -26.29 5.04 1.52
N LYS A 25 -25.25 4.50 2.18
CA LYS A 25 -24.02 5.24 2.49
C LYS A 25 -23.20 5.54 1.23
N GLN A 26 -23.07 4.56 0.33
CA GLN A 26 -22.29 4.71 -0.91
C GLN A 26 -22.92 5.68 -1.89
N THR A 27 -24.26 5.68 -1.96
CA THR A 27 -25.02 6.61 -2.79
C THR A 27 -24.80 8.06 -2.33
N LYS A 28 -24.90 8.32 -1.01
CA LYS A 28 -24.61 9.63 -0.41
C LYS A 28 -23.18 10.09 -0.63
N CYS A 29 -22.22 9.18 -0.52
CA CYS A 29 -20.82 9.49 -0.80
C CYS A 29 -20.58 9.86 -2.26
N SER A 30 -21.27 9.18 -3.19
CA SER A 30 -21.16 9.47 -4.62
C SER A 30 -21.81 10.81 -4.99
N GLU A 31 -22.91 11.19 -4.32
CA GLU A 31 -23.54 12.53 -4.46
C GLU A 31 -22.61 13.66 -3.97
N LEU A 32 -21.80 13.39 -2.93
CA LEU A 32 -20.74 14.29 -2.46
C LEU A 32 -19.46 14.24 -3.33
N GLY A 33 -19.42 13.38 -4.35
CA GLY A 33 -18.30 13.23 -5.28
C GLY A 33 -17.17 12.30 -4.81
N PHE A 34 -17.33 11.59 -3.69
CA PHE A 34 -16.36 10.62 -3.19
C PHE A 34 -16.65 9.22 -3.75
N ILE A 35 -15.66 8.62 -4.42
CA ILE A 35 -15.74 7.26 -4.94
C ILE A 35 -14.73 6.39 -4.18
N ASN A 36 -15.19 5.77 -3.08
CA ASN A 36 -14.40 4.84 -2.26
C ASN A 36 -12.95 5.33 -1.96
N PRO A 37 -12.76 6.55 -1.41
CA PRO A 37 -11.42 7.02 -1.08
C PRO A 37 -10.80 6.13 0.01
N ALA A 38 -9.48 5.97 -0.01
CA ALA A 38 -8.76 5.28 1.06
C ALA A 38 -8.70 6.18 2.30
N CYS A 39 -8.88 5.63 3.51
CA CYS A 39 -8.92 6.47 4.71
C CYS A 39 -7.59 7.21 4.96
N SER A 40 -6.45 6.63 4.58
CA SER A 40 -5.15 7.31 4.62
C SER A 40 -5.08 8.54 3.72
N ASP A 41 -5.79 8.51 2.59
CA ASP A 41 -5.82 9.65 1.66
C ASP A 41 -6.62 10.81 2.26
N CYS A 42 -7.68 10.53 3.01
CA CYS A 42 -8.44 11.55 3.74
C CYS A 42 -7.61 12.19 4.88
N GLU A 43 -6.71 11.43 5.51
CA GLU A 43 -5.76 11.99 6.49
C GLU A 43 -4.72 12.89 5.81
N LEU A 44 -4.20 12.48 4.66
CA LEU A 44 -3.29 13.30 3.88
C LEU A 44 -3.97 14.57 3.37
N LEU A 45 -5.22 14.48 2.91
CA LEU A 45 -6.02 15.60 2.45
C LEU A 45 -6.13 16.71 3.50
N SER A 46 -6.24 16.34 4.79
CA SER A 46 -6.31 17.31 5.90
C SER A 46 -5.05 18.18 6.06
N GLN A 47 -3.91 17.76 5.51
CA GLN A 47 -2.66 18.53 5.54
C GLN A 47 -2.61 19.58 4.43
N PHE A 48 -3.35 19.36 3.34
CA PHE A 48 -3.33 20.22 2.15
C PHE A 48 -4.56 21.13 2.06
N VAL A 49 -5.68 20.70 2.61
CA VAL A 49 -6.97 21.38 2.52
C VAL A 49 -7.38 21.88 3.90
N LYS A 50 -7.71 23.17 4.00
CA LYS A 50 -8.17 23.83 5.25
C LYS A 50 -9.67 23.69 5.50
N ASP A 51 -10.34 22.90 4.67
CA ASP A 51 -11.77 22.64 4.75
C ASP A 51 -11.99 21.40 5.61
N GLU A 52 -12.36 21.63 6.86
CA GLU A 52 -12.62 20.55 7.83
C GLU A 52 -13.88 19.75 7.49
N GLU A 53 -14.85 20.36 6.80
CA GLU A 53 -16.08 19.71 6.37
C GLU A 53 -15.78 18.70 5.25
N LEU A 54 -14.97 19.08 4.27
CA LEU A 54 -14.54 18.16 3.21
C LEU A 54 -13.74 16.97 3.77
N VAL A 55 -12.87 17.19 4.76
CA VAL A 55 -12.10 16.12 5.41
C VAL A 55 -13.02 15.20 6.21
N ARG A 56 -14.02 15.75 6.90
CA ARG A 56 -15.02 14.97 7.63
C ARG A 56 -15.85 14.11 6.68
N ASP A 57 -16.28 14.67 5.56
CA ASP A 57 -17.09 13.96 4.58
C ASP A 57 -16.28 12.87 3.88
N CYS A 58 -15.01 13.14 3.54
CA CYS A 58 -14.05 12.14 3.05
C CYS A 58 -13.93 10.97 4.04
N LYS A 59 -13.70 11.27 5.34
CA LYS A 59 -13.61 10.23 6.39
C LYS A 59 -14.92 9.48 6.62
N GLY A 60 -16.06 10.12 6.40
CA GLY A 60 -17.38 9.48 6.45
C GLY A 60 -17.61 8.48 5.32
N CYS A 61 -16.88 8.67 4.21
CA CYS A 61 -17.01 7.94 2.95
C CYS A 61 -15.83 7.02 2.63
N CYS A 62 -14.77 7.03 3.43
CA CYS A 62 -13.57 6.27 3.13
C CYS A 62 -13.74 4.77 3.39
N VAL A 63 -12.99 3.99 2.63
CA VAL A 63 -12.82 2.56 2.83
C VAL A 63 -11.55 2.36 3.63
N GLN A 64 -11.63 1.49 4.63
CA GLN A 64 -10.49 1.19 5.48
C GLN A 64 -9.35 0.65 4.62
N ASP A 65 -8.16 1.21 4.82
CA ASP A 65 -6.97 0.76 4.10
C ASP A 65 -6.75 -0.72 4.41
N GLU A 66 -6.79 -1.58 3.39
CA GLU A 66 -6.27 -2.93 3.53
C GLU A 66 -4.81 -2.78 3.92
N ALA A 67 -4.47 -3.21 5.14
CA ALA A 67 -3.12 -3.08 5.67
C ALA A 67 -2.15 -3.63 4.62
N VAL A 68 -1.36 -2.72 4.02
CA VAL A 68 -0.39 -3.08 2.99
C VAL A 68 0.44 -4.21 3.56
N LYS A 69 0.24 -5.42 3.00
CA LYS A 69 0.87 -6.64 3.50
C LYS A 69 2.35 -6.36 3.65
N LYS A 70 2.75 -6.39 4.91
CA LYS A 70 4.05 -5.95 5.38
C LYS A 70 4.87 -7.24 5.48
N TYR A 71 5.76 -7.42 4.50
CA TYR A 71 6.60 -8.61 4.40
C TYR A 71 7.89 -8.38 5.17
N THR A 72 8.32 -9.38 5.93
CA THR A 72 9.59 -9.27 6.68
C THR A 72 10.82 -9.41 5.80
N LYS A 73 10.70 -10.11 4.65
CA LYS A 73 11.82 -10.41 3.75
C LYS A 73 11.45 -10.26 2.27
N ALA A 74 12.39 -9.75 1.48
CA ALA A 74 12.35 -9.71 0.02
C ALA A 74 13.60 -10.37 -0.57
N GLU A 75 13.42 -11.02 -1.71
CA GLU A 75 14.50 -11.57 -2.52
C GLU A 75 14.41 -11.08 -3.96
N LEU A 76 15.45 -10.37 -4.42
CA LEU A 76 15.61 -9.97 -5.80
C LEU A 76 16.33 -11.09 -6.56
N ILE A 77 15.61 -11.78 -7.43
CA ILE A 77 16.11 -12.90 -8.23
C ILE A 77 16.37 -12.41 -9.65
N ILE A 78 17.60 -12.54 -10.13
CA ILE A 78 17.99 -12.10 -11.47
C ILE A 78 19.14 -12.94 -12.03
N ASP A 79 19.21 -13.08 -13.34
CA ASP A 79 20.38 -13.65 -14.00
C ASP A 79 21.56 -12.64 -14.05
N GLN A 80 22.80 -13.12 -13.95
CA GLN A 80 23.98 -12.26 -13.90
C GLN A 80 24.16 -11.42 -15.18
N TRP A 81 23.91 -12.00 -16.36
CA TRP A 81 23.99 -11.29 -17.64
C TRP A 81 22.88 -10.24 -17.79
N ARG A 82 21.68 -10.56 -17.28
CA ARG A 82 20.57 -9.59 -17.26
C ARG A 82 20.85 -8.43 -16.33
N ALA A 83 21.47 -8.68 -15.16
CA ALA A 83 21.84 -7.63 -14.22
C ALA A 83 22.87 -6.65 -14.82
N SER A 84 23.79 -7.11 -15.67
CA SER A 84 24.73 -6.23 -16.37
C SER A 84 24.09 -5.45 -17.53
N THR A 85 23.12 -6.04 -18.22
CA THR A 85 22.45 -5.40 -19.37
C THR A 85 21.41 -4.36 -18.92
N LEU A 86 20.75 -4.59 -17.78
CA LEU A 86 19.71 -3.73 -17.24
C LEU A 86 20.30 -2.70 -16.28
N GLN A 87 20.79 -1.59 -16.83
CA GLN A 87 21.47 -0.52 -16.07
C GLN A 87 20.65 -0.04 -14.86
N GLN A 88 19.33 0.10 -15.00
CA GLN A 88 18.45 0.53 -13.90
C GLN A 88 18.46 -0.44 -12.71
N ILE A 89 18.47 -1.75 -12.97
CA ILE A 89 18.51 -2.76 -11.91
C ILE A 89 19.92 -2.82 -11.31
N LYS A 90 20.95 -2.71 -12.14
CA LYS A 90 22.33 -2.63 -11.68
C LYS A 90 22.53 -1.44 -10.73
N ASP A 91 22.04 -0.27 -11.11
CA ASP A 91 22.11 0.94 -10.30
C ASP A 91 21.41 0.77 -8.95
N PHE A 92 20.27 0.08 -8.92
CA PHE A 92 19.60 -0.27 -7.66
C PHE A 92 20.46 -1.20 -6.80
N ILE A 93 21.01 -2.28 -7.37
CA ILE A 93 21.83 -3.25 -6.64
C ILE A 93 23.07 -2.57 -6.04
N ASP A 94 23.80 -1.77 -6.82
CA ASP A 94 25.05 -1.17 -6.39
C ASP A 94 24.84 -0.02 -5.39
N LYS A 95 23.84 0.83 -5.62
CA LYS A 95 23.69 2.10 -4.87
C LYS A 95 22.67 2.03 -3.75
N ARG A 96 21.68 1.14 -3.83
CA ARG A 96 20.52 1.15 -2.94
C ARG A 96 20.30 -0.16 -2.21
N ALA A 97 20.58 -1.33 -2.78
CA ALA A 97 20.24 -2.60 -2.13
C ALA A 97 20.84 -2.75 -0.71
N ALA A 98 22.02 -2.17 -0.46
CA ALA A 98 22.64 -2.14 0.86
C ALA A 98 21.77 -1.48 1.94
N SER A 99 20.95 -0.47 1.62
CA SER A 99 20.07 0.19 2.60
C SER A 99 18.86 -0.65 3.00
N PHE A 100 18.64 -1.78 2.32
CA PHE A 100 17.54 -2.71 2.59
C PHE A 100 18.02 -3.98 3.30
N ALA A 101 19.33 -4.14 3.53
CA ALA A 101 19.86 -5.21 4.35
C ALA A 101 19.41 -5.02 5.82
N PRO A 102 19.01 -6.09 6.54
CA PRO A 102 19.05 -7.52 6.17
C PRO A 102 17.77 -8.04 5.50
N HIS A 103 16.78 -7.18 5.24
CA HIS A 103 15.47 -7.58 4.74
C HIS A 103 15.45 -7.92 3.25
N LEU A 104 16.38 -7.37 2.47
CA LEU A 104 16.55 -7.66 1.05
C LEU A 104 17.76 -8.55 0.80
N LYS A 105 17.57 -9.65 0.07
CA LYS A 105 18.63 -10.50 -0.47
C LYS A 105 18.66 -10.43 -1.99
N VAL A 106 19.84 -10.27 -2.59
CA VAL A 106 20.02 -10.36 -4.04
C VAL A 106 20.53 -11.77 -4.38
N ALA A 107 19.77 -12.49 -5.20
CA ALA A 107 20.06 -13.85 -5.61
C ALA A 107 20.29 -13.91 -7.13
N TYR A 108 21.50 -14.34 -7.52
CA TYR A 108 21.83 -14.55 -8.93
C TYR A 108 21.47 -15.97 -9.34
N THR A 109 20.59 -16.13 -10.32
CA THR A 109 20.13 -17.45 -10.79
C THR A 109 20.16 -17.49 -12.30
N HIS A 110 20.86 -18.48 -12.85
CA HIS A 110 21.05 -18.59 -14.30
C HIS A 110 19.72 -18.68 -15.05
N GLY A 111 19.55 -17.84 -16.08
CA GLY A 111 18.33 -17.79 -16.89
C GLY A 111 17.10 -17.20 -16.20
N ALA A 112 17.23 -16.73 -14.95
CA ALA A 112 16.11 -16.14 -14.23
C ALA A 112 15.73 -14.76 -14.81
N THR A 113 14.43 -14.55 -14.97
CA THR A 113 13.88 -13.23 -15.26
C THR A 113 13.95 -12.34 -14.01
N PRO A 114 14.21 -11.03 -14.16
CA PRO A 114 14.25 -10.09 -13.04
C PRO A 114 12.91 -10.06 -12.29
N LYS A 115 12.91 -10.51 -11.04
CA LYS A 115 11.72 -10.54 -10.19
C LYS A 115 12.05 -10.37 -8.73
N ILE A 116 11.11 -9.80 -7.98
CA ILE A 116 11.16 -9.66 -6.54
C ILE A 116 10.18 -10.66 -5.94
N ARG A 117 10.65 -11.47 -4.99
CA ARG A 117 9.85 -12.40 -4.20
C ARG A 117 9.74 -11.89 -2.77
N LEU A 118 8.53 -11.57 -2.33
CA LEU A 118 8.22 -11.13 -0.98
C LEU A 118 7.79 -12.34 -0.13
N SER A 119 8.29 -12.43 1.10
CA SER A 119 8.06 -13.57 1.99
C SER A 119 8.04 -13.15 3.47
N GLY A 120 7.41 -14.01 4.30
CA GLY A 120 7.30 -13.78 5.74
C GLY A 120 6.34 -12.64 6.07
N GLY A 121 5.16 -12.61 5.45
CA GLY A 121 4.08 -11.72 5.87
C GLY A 121 3.51 -12.15 7.22
N VAL A 122 3.06 -11.17 8.00
CA VAL A 122 2.27 -11.39 9.20
C VAL A 122 1.00 -12.18 8.81
N ASP A 123 0.59 -13.14 9.63
CA ASP A 123 -0.62 -13.97 9.44
C ASP A 123 -0.58 -15.03 8.32
N GLY A 124 0.61 -15.46 7.88
CA GLY A 124 0.73 -16.53 6.89
C GLY A 124 0.36 -16.10 5.48
N ALA A 125 0.47 -14.80 5.19
CA ALA A 125 0.24 -14.25 3.86
C ALA A 125 1.10 -14.98 2.80
N PRO A 126 0.51 -15.35 1.65
CA PRO A 126 1.21 -16.07 0.59
C PRO A 126 2.38 -15.24 0.06
N SER A 127 3.46 -15.92 -0.33
CA SER A 127 4.60 -15.25 -0.96
C SER A 127 4.17 -14.61 -2.28
N GLU A 128 4.39 -13.31 -2.41
CA GLU A 128 4.07 -12.55 -3.60
C GLU A 128 5.31 -12.46 -4.51
N THR A 129 5.12 -12.56 -5.82
CA THR A 129 6.20 -12.41 -6.79
C THR A 129 5.84 -11.38 -7.83
N VAL A 130 6.69 -10.38 -8.00
CA VAL A 130 6.49 -9.27 -8.95
C VAL A 130 7.65 -9.24 -9.93
N ARG A 131 7.34 -9.14 -11.22
CA ARG A 131 8.33 -8.97 -12.29
C ARG A 131 8.74 -7.50 -12.41
N ILE A 132 10.03 -7.26 -12.61
CA ILE A 132 10.61 -5.90 -12.61
C ILE A 132 11.41 -5.58 -13.88
N ASP A 133 11.15 -6.32 -14.98
CA ASP A 133 11.94 -6.22 -16.22
C ASP A 133 12.05 -4.78 -16.78
N ASN A 134 11.07 -3.92 -16.52
CA ASN A 134 11.00 -2.55 -17.02
C ASN A 134 10.96 -1.47 -15.92
N TRP A 135 11.46 -1.80 -14.72
CA TRP A 135 11.42 -0.88 -13.59
C TRP A 135 12.67 0.00 -13.52
N LYS A 136 12.48 1.23 -13.03
CA LYS A 136 13.57 2.14 -12.67
C LYS A 136 14.06 1.83 -11.26
N ALA A 137 15.31 2.23 -10.96
CA ALA A 137 15.88 2.03 -9.62
C ALA A 137 15.04 2.67 -8.50
N ASP A 138 14.40 3.82 -8.79
CA ASP A 138 13.50 4.51 -7.86
C ASP A 138 12.24 3.71 -7.55
N HIS A 139 11.62 3.13 -8.57
CA HIS A 139 10.38 2.36 -8.40
C HIS A 139 10.64 1.08 -7.60
N ILE A 140 11.80 0.43 -7.82
CA ILE A 140 12.20 -0.75 -7.04
C ILE A 140 12.35 -0.39 -5.56
N ALA A 141 13.03 0.74 -5.28
CA ALA A 141 13.24 1.21 -3.92
C ALA A 141 11.90 1.54 -3.22
N GLU A 142 11.05 2.32 -3.88
CA GLU A 142 9.74 2.71 -3.35
C GLU A 142 8.83 1.52 -3.10
N PHE A 143 8.77 0.57 -4.04
CA PHE A 143 7.99 -0.66 -3.87
C PHE A 143 8.43 -1.45 -2.63
N LEU A 144 9.75 -1.60 -2.46
CA LEU A 144 10.29 -2.26 -1.28
C LEU A 144 10.10 -1.42 0.00
N ASP A 145 9.93 -0.09 -0.07
CA ASP A 145 9.62 0.78 1.09
C ASP A 145 8.18 0.61 1.56
N GLN A 146 7.27 0.47 0.61
CA GLN A 146 5.86 0.26 0.89
C GLN A 146 5.57 -1.16 1.38
N ARG A 147 6.29 -2.17 0.86
CA ARG A 147 5.98 -3.58 1.10
C ARG A 147 6.81 -4.25 2.19
N LEU A 148 8.00 -3.77 2.48
CA LEU A 148 8.80 -4.35 3.57
C LEU A 148 8.44 -3.72 4.90
N GLU A 149 8.41 -4.55 5.94
CA GLU A 149 8.55 -4.10 7.32
C GLU A 149 9.98 -3.63 7.58
N ARG A 150 10.39 -2.57 6.89
CA ARG A 150 11.46 -1.77 7.45
C ARG A 150 10.92 -1.17 8.72
N SER A 151 11.64 -1.39 9.83
CA SER A 151 11.50 -0.55 11.01
C SER A 151 11.40 0.89 10.51
N ALA A 152 10.23 1.51 10.69
CA ALA A 152 9.92 2.86 10.22
C ALA A 152 10.97 3.90 10.69
N ALA A 153 11.88 3.52 11.61
CA ALA A 153 13.04 4.27 12.04
C ALA A 153 14.11 4.49 10.94
N ALA A 154 14.37 3.54 10.03
CA ALA A 154 15.46 3.69 9.04
C ALA A 154 15.07 4.61 7.86
N ALA A 155 13.82 4.52 7.39
CA ALA A 155 13.29 5.40 6.35
C ALA A 155 13.07 6.85 6.84
N ALA A 156 12.73 7.03 8.12
CA ALA A 156 12.66 8.36 8.76
C ALA A 156 14.04 9.03 8.86
N ALA A 157 15.11 8.26 9.14
CA ALA A 157 16.47 8.78 9.20
C ALA A 157 17.01 9.25 7.83
N ALA A 158 16.62 8.59 6.72
CA ALA A 158 17.05 8.98 5.38
C ALA A 158 16.35 10.26 4.86
N LYS A 159 15.10 10.52 5.28
CA LYS A 159 14.41 11.77 4.94
C LYS A 159 14.97 13.00 5.67
N GLY A 160 15.62 12.83 6.82
CA GLY A 160 16.20 13.95 7.59
C GLY A 160 17.49 14.57 7.01
N SER A 161 18.10 13.99 5.96
CA SER A 161 19.40 14.47 5.44
C SER A 161 19.33 15.35 4.19
N LYS A 162 18.16 15.53 3.56
CA LYS A 162 18.04 16.35 2.33
C LYS A 162 17.72 17.83 2.56
N ASP A 163 17.35 18.23 3.78
CA ASP A 163 16.95 19.62 4.09
C ASP A 163 18.10 20.54 4.57
N LYS A 164 19.34 20.02 4.69
CA LYS A 164 20.54 20.81 5.04
C LYS A 164 21.53 20.96 3.89
N ALA A 165 21.04 21.28 2.69
CA ALA A 165 21.83 21.99 1.68
C ALA A 165 21.18 23.36 1.47
N GLY A 166 21.24 24.24 2.47
CA GLY A 166 22.37 25.16 2.50
C GLY A 166 22.15 26.33 1.53
N SER A 167 21.03 27.03 1.70
CA SER A 167 20.84 28.40 1.23
C SER A 167 21.91 29.29 1.88
N LYS A 168 23.01 29.50 1.16
CA LYS A 168 23.97 30.60 1.40
C LYS A 168 24.39 31.17 0.06
N LYS A 169 23.59 32.10 -0.47
CA LYS A 169 24.03 33.12 -1.44
C LYS A 169 23.17 34.37 -1.28
N ASN A 170 23.59 35.26 -0.41
CA ASN A 170 23.70 36.71 -0.65
C ASN A 170 23.87 37.44 0.69
N ILE A 171 25.04 38.04 0.87
CA ILE A 171 25.27 39.37 1.45
C ILE A 171 26.73 39.68 1.08
N LYS A 172 26.91 40.51 0.05
CA LYS A 172 27.87 41.61 0.08
C LYS A 172 27.45 42.64 -0.96
#